data_AF-A0A841UKF0-F1
#
_entry.id   AF-A0A841UKF0-F1
#
_cell.length_a   1.000
_cell.length_b   1.000
_cell.length_c   1.000
_cell.angle_alpha   90.00
_cell.angle_beta   90.00
_cell.angle_gamma   90.00
#
_symmetry.space_group_name_H-M   'P 1'
#
loop_
_entity.id
_entity.type
_entity.pdbx_description
1 polymer ?
#
loop_
_entity_poly.entity_id
_entity_poly.type
_entity_poly.pdbx_seq_one_letter_code
_entity_poly.pdbx_strand_id
1 'polypeptide(L)' 'MTLTFNPEKYKELLARHLPKVIKTEAENEKALAIVEELMHRQQRTPEEDELYELLIFLIGNFGLFGLCYAMDGGYKGWNP' A
#
# COMPACT_ATOMS: atom_id res chain seq x y z
N MET A 1 -26.91 -4.29 1.45
CA MET A 1 -26.35 -5.58 1.03
C MET A 1 -25.31 -5.96 2.07
N THR A 2 -25.44 -7.09 2.74
CA THR A 2 -24.51 -7.51 3.80
C THR A 2 -23.23 -8.06 3.17
N LEU A 3 -22.28 -7.17 2.90
CA LEU A 3 -20.93 -7.49 2.46
C LEU A 3 -20.22 -8.26 3.59
N THR A 4 -20.29 -9.58 3.52
CA THR A 4 -19.66 -10.45 4.51
C THR A 4 -18.19 -10.56 4.13
N PHE A 5 -17.32 -9.89 4.89
CA PHE A 5 -15.87 -9.96 4.71
C PHE A 5 -15.41 -11.43 4.78
N ASN A 6 -14.73 -11.90 3.74
CA ASN A 6 -14.22 -13.25 3.68
C ASN A 6 -12.70 -13.28 3.98
N PRO A 7 -12.30 -13.77 5.17
CA PRO A 7 -10.90 -13.79 5.56
C PRO A 7 -10.02 -14.71 4.70
N GLU A 8 -10.58 -15.77 4.11
CA GLU A 8 -9.83 -16.67 3.24
C GLU A 8 -9.48 -15.97 1.91
N LYS A 9 -10.44 -15.24 1.33
CA LYS A 9 -10.19 -14.42 0.13
C LYS A 9 -9.17 -13.33 0.40
N TYR A 10 -9.27 -12.67 1.56
CA TYR A 10 -8.29 -11.65 1.94
C TYR A 10 -6.89 -12.24 2.13
N LYS A 11 -6.78 -13.43 2.73
CA LYS A 11 -5.51 -14.16 2.84
C LYS A 11 -4.92 -14.51 1.48
N GLU A 12 -5.73 -14.95 0.52
CA GLU A 12 -5.28 -15.19 -0.86
C GLU A 12 -4.78 -13.88 -1.52
N LEU A 13 -5.48 -12.77 -1.34
CA LEU A 13 -5.04 -11.46 -1.83
C LEU A 13 -3.70 -11.04 -1.22
N LEU A 14 -3.54 -11.17 0.10
CA LEU A 14 -2.27 -10.89 0.77
C LEU A 14 -1.14 -11.81 0.29
N ALA A 15 -1.43 -13.10 0.05
CA ALA A 15 -0.43 -14.04 -0.47
C ALA A 15 -0.02 -13.72 -1.92
N ARG A 16 -0.91 -13.11 -2.72
CA ARG A 16 -0.63 -12.72 -4.10
C ARG A 16 0.19 -11.44 -4.19
N HIS A 17 -0.17 -10.43 -3.40
CA HIS A 17 0.47 -9.12 -3.44
C HIS A 17 1.66 -8.99 -2.47
N LEU A 18 1.76 -9.88 -1.48
CA LEU A 18 2.79 -9.91 -0.42
C LEU A 18 3.13 -8.50 0.10
N PRO A 19 2.13 -7.70 0.53
CA PRO A 19 2.37 -6.35 0.99
C PRO A 19 3.31 -6.39 2.18
N LYS A 20 4.41 -5.63 2.07
CA LYS A 20 5.43 -5.50 3.10
C LYS A 20 5.70 -4.03 3.37
N VAL A 21 6.31 -3.76 4.52
CA VAL A 21 6.80 -2.43 4.86
C VAL A 21 7.72 -1.93 3.75
N ILE A 22 7.34 -0.82 3.14
CA ILE A 22 8.04 -0.18 2.04
C ILE A 22 9.26 0.56 2.61
N LYS A 23 10.45 0.23 2.11
CA LYS A 23 11.72 0.86 2.55
C LYS A 23 12.49 1.51 1.40
N THR A 24 12.12 1.21 0.17
CA THR A 24 12.78 1.67 -1.04
C THR A 24 11.76 2.22 -2.03
N GLU A 25 12.20 3.11 -2.92
CA GLU A 25 11.35 3.68 -3.98
C GLU A 25 10.79 2.59 -4.90
N ALA A 26 11.59 1.59 -5.26
CA ALA A 26 11.15 0.47 -6.10
C ALA A 26 10.03 -0.38 -5.44
N GLU A 27 9.99 -0.46 -4.10
CA GLU A 27 8.87 -1.08 -3.39
C GLU A 27 7.63 -0.19 -3.38
N ASN A 28 7.84 1.13 -3.28
CA ASN A 28 6.77 2.13 -3.32
C ASN A 28 6.08 2.17 -4.69
N GLU A 29 6.87 2.18 -5.78
CA GLU A 29 6.36 2.14 -7.15
C GLU A 29 5.51 0.90 -7.41
N LYS A 30 5.94 -0.27 -6.91
CA LYS A 30 5.15 -1.51 -7.01
C LYS A 30 3.83 -1.41 -6.25
N ALA A 31 3.85 -0.85 -5.05
CA ALA A 31 2.64 -0.67 -4.26
C ALA A 31 1.67 0.31 -4.95
N LEU A 32 2.17 1.42 -5.50
CA LEU A 32 1.40 2.37 -6.28
C LEU A 32 0.75 1.74 -7.51
N ALA A 33 1.49 0.93 -8.27
CA ALA A 33 0.95 0.25 -9.44
C ALA A 33 -0.24 -0.68 -9.08
N ILE A 34 -0.18 -1.37 -7.93
CA ILE A 34 -1.27 -2.22 -7.44
C ILE A 34 -2.48 -1.36 -7.03
N VAL A 35 -2.24 -0.25 -6.32
CA VAL A 35 -3.28 0.71 -5.92
C VAL A 35 -3.99 1.29 -7.14
N GLU A 36 -3.25 1.67 -8.18
CA GLU A 36 -3.80 2.15 -9.46
C GLU A 36 -4.64 1.08 -10.15
N GLU A 37 -4.14 -0.15 -10.25
CA GLU A 37 -4.90 -1.27 -10.83
C GLU A 37 -6.23 -1.47 -10.08
N LEU A 38 -6.19 -1.45 -8.74
CA LEU A 38 -7.38 -1.54 -7.91
C LEU A 38 -8.31 -0.34 -8.12
N MET A 39 -7.81 0.88 -8.35
CA MET A 39 -8.66 2.08 -8.59
C MET A 39 -9.46 1.98 -9.87
N HIS A 40 -8.90 1.35 -10.90
CA HIS A 40 -9.59 1.17 -12.17
C HIS A 40 -10.65 0.04 -12.14
N ARG A 41 -10.76 -0.73 -11.05
CA ARG A 41 -11.82 -1.74 -10.88
C ARG A 41 -13.15 -1.09 -10.50
N GLN A 42 -14.16 -1.26 -11.36
CA GLN A 42 -15.53 -0.73 -11.14
C GLN A 42 -16.29 -1.38 -9.97
N GLN A 43 -15.96 -2.61 -9.58
CA GLN A 43 -16.60 -3.32 -8.48
C GLN A 43 -15.54 -3.97 -7.60
N ARG A 44 -15.12 -3.25 -6.56
CA ARG A 44 -14.21 -3.77 -5.55
C ARG A 44 -14.97 -4.62 -4.53
N THR A 45 -14.41 -5.77 -4.19
CA THR A 45 -14.89 -6.54 -3.04
C THR A 45 -14.39 -5.89 -1.73
N PRO A 46 -15.03 -6.15 -0.58
CA PRO A 46 -14.58 -5.60 0.69
C PRO A 46 -13.15 -6.02 1.04
N GLU A 47 -12.69 -7.19 0.58
CA GLU A 47 -11.31 -7.64 0.77
C GLU A 47 -10.30 -6.86 -0.09
N GLU A 48 -10.69 -6.48 -1.31
CA GLU A 48 -9.87 -5.62 -2.18
C GLU A 48 -9.79 -4.19 -1.63
N ASP A 49 -10.88 -3.70 -1.05
CA ASP A 49 -10.93 -2.38 -0.42
C ASP A 49 -10.03 -2.33 0.83
N GLU A 50 -10.04 -3.38 1.65
CA GLU A 50 -9.14 -3.51 2.81
C GLU A 50 -7.66 -3.59 2.37
N LEU A 51 -7.35 -4.35 1.31
CA LEU A 51 -6.00 -4.40 0.74
C LEU A 51 -5.58 -3.03 0.18
N TYR A 52 -6.50 -2.34 -0.48
CA TYR A 52 -6.27 -1.00 -1.02
C TYR A 52 -5.94 0.01 0.08
N GLU A 53 -6.71 0.01 1.17
CA GLU A 53 -6.45 0.86 2.33
C GLU A 53 -5.10 0.53 2.99
N LEU A 54 -4.77 -0.76 3.15
CA LEU A 54 -3.48 -1.20 3.65
C LEU A 54 -2.31 -0.70 2.78
N LEU A 55 -2.43 -0.79 1.46
CA LEU A 55 -1.39 -0.33 0.54
C LEU A 55 -1.22 1.19 0.59
N ILE A 56 -2.32 1.96 0.64
CA ILE A 56 -2.26 3.41 0.85
C ILE A 56 -1.55 3.74 2.15
N PHE A 57 -1.87 3.03 3.23
CA PHE A 57 -1.23 3.24 4.52
C PHE A 57 0.28 2.97 4.46
N LEU A 58 0.71 1.88 3.82
CA LEU A 58 2.12 1.53 3.66
C LEU A 58 2.89 2.57 2.81
N ILE A 59 2.29 3.03 1.71
CA ILE A 59 2.85 4.07 0.82
C ILE A 59 2.97 5.40 1.56
N GLY A 60 1.91 5.81 2.26
CA GLY A 60 1.89 7.03 3.07
C GLY A 60 2.92 6.98 4.20
N ASN A 61 3.06 5.83 4.86
CA ASN A 61 4.06 5.61 5.89
C ASN A 61 5.48 5.77 5.34
N PHE A 62 5.78 5.29 4.13
CA PHE A 62 7.10 5.52 3.50
C PHE A 62 7.41 7.02 3.32
N GLY A 63 6.46 7.80 2.79
CA GLY A 63 6.62 9.23 2.61
C GLY A 63 6.70 10.02 3.93
N LEU A 64 5.87 9.68 4.91
CA LEU A 64 5.88 10.30 6.24
C LEU A 64 7.17 9.97 7.01
N PHE A 65 7.68 8.74 6.90
CA PHE A 65 8.94 8.33 7.48
C PHE A 65 10.13 9.08 6.85
N GLY A 66 10.09 9.32 5.54
CA GLY A 66 11.04 10.19 4.85
C GLY A 66 11.01 11.63 5.36
N LEU A 67 9.82 12.20 5.59
CA LEU A 67 9.67 13.55 6.17
C LEU A 67 10.17 13.62 7.62
N CYS A 68 9.89 12.62 8.46
CA CYS A 68 10.44 12.55 9.81
C CYS A 68 11.97 12.43 9.78
N TYR A 69 12.54 11.54 8.96
CA TYR A 69 13.99 11.43 8.83
C TYR A 69 14.66 12.67 8.23
N ALA A 70 13.99 13.41 7.35
CA ALA A 70 14.48 14.69 6.83
C ALA A 70 14.50 15.76 7.93
N MET A 71 13.50 15.80 8.80
CA MET A 71 13.47 16.69 9.97
C MET A 71 14.53 16.31 11.03
N ASP A 72 14.83 15.03 11.19
CA ASP A 72 15.92 14.52 12.05
C ASP A 72 17.32 14.57 11.40
N GLY A 73 17.44 15.13 10.17
CA GLY A 73 18.72 15.37 9.50
C GLY A 73 19.39 14.13 8.86
N GLY A 74 18.66 13.04 8.66
CA GLY A 74 19.21 11.72 8.27
C GLY A 74 19.01 11.27 6.82
N TYR A 75 18.23 11.97 5.98
CA TYR A 75 17.95 11.51 4.60
C TYR A 75 18.87 12.17 3.56
N LYS A 76 19.91 11.45 3.11
CA LYS A 76 20.79 11.85 1.98
C LYS A 76 20.26 11.50 0.58
N GLY A 77 18.99 11.12 0.45
CA GLY A 77 18.45 10.51 -0.78
C GLY A 77 17.31 11.25 -1.47
N TRP A 78 16.80 12.36 -0.95
CA TRP A 78 15.74 13.11 -1.63
C TRP A 78 16.36 14.06 -2.66
N ASN A 79 16.09 13.82 -3.94
CA ASN A 79 16.46 14.73 -5.02
C ASN A 79 15.18 15.46 -5.51
N PRO A 80 15.09 16.80 -5.35
CA PRO A 80 13.92 17.60 -5.70
C PRO A 80 13.53 17.53 -7.19
#